data_AF-A0A973M4V2-F1
#
_entry.id   AF-A0A973M4V2-F1
#
_cell.length_a   1.000
_cell.length_b   1.000
_cell.length_c   1.000
_cell.angle_alpha   90.00
_cell.angle_beta   90.00
_cell.angle_gamma   90.00
#
_symmetry.space_group_name_H-M   'P 1'
#
loop_
_entity.id
_entity.type
_entity.pdbx_description
1 polymer ?
#
loop_
_entity_poly.entity_id
_entity_poly.type
_entity_poly.pdbx_seq_one_letter_code
_entity_poly.pdbx_strand_id
1 'polypeptide(L)'
;GLLHSGVRVNADLADPNLKLHGVVAQDGAEALFAAVAHGTLAAERPGRLGIPGLDPERTYRFEAVLPTPGDGGPKDAYTQTVPPAWVAEGATATGRFLAEVGLPLPILRPERALLLRATAMG
;
A
#
# COMPACT_ATOMS: atom_id res chain seq x y z
N GLY A 1 -4.91 20.08 4.42
CA GLY A 1 -5.16 18.71 4.90
C GLY A 1 -4.76 17.74 3.80
N LEU A 2 -4.16 16.60 4.16
CA LEU A 2 -3.40 15.73 3.25
C LEU A 2 -4.02 15.55 1.85
N LEU A 3 -5.28 15.09 1.77
CA LEU A 3 -5.95 14.77 0.50
C LEU A 3 -6.13 15.94 -0.48
N HIS A 4 -6.20 17.18 0.03
CA HIS A 4 -6.46 18.36 -0.79
C HIS A 4 -5.22 19.21 -1.03
N SER A 5 -4.11 18.94 -0.34
CA SER A 5 -2.89 19.76 -0.41
C SER A 5 -1.60 18.98 -0.67
N GLY A 6 -1.63 17.66 -0.58
CA GLY A 6 -0.47 16.82 -0.85
C GLY A 6 -0.22 16.58 -2.35
N VAL A 7 0.90 15.94 -2.65
CA VAL A 7 1.33 15.57 -3.99
C VAL A 7 0.72 14.23 -4.36
N ARG A 8 -0.06 14.21 -5.46
CA ARG A 8 -0.64 12.97 -5.98
C ARG A 8 0.44 12.10 -6.62
N VAL A 9 0.41 10.81 -6.32
CA VAL A 9 1.32 9.80 -6.86
C VAL A 9 0.55 8.60 -7.40
N ASN A 10 1.12 7.96 -8.42
CA ASN A 10 0.60 6.72 -9.00
C ASN A 10 1.79 5.80 -9.25
N ALA A 11 1.68 4.53 -8.88
CA ALA A 11 2.70 3.55 -9.19
C ALA A 11 2.50 3.03 -10.62
N ASP A 12 3.62 2.77 -11.29
CA ASP A 12 3.64 2.05 -12.55
C ASP A 12 3.72 0.55 -12.24
N LEU A 13 2.61 -0.17 -12.49
CA LEU A 13 2.46 -1.58 -12.14
C LEU A 13 2.22 -2.40 -13.40
N ALA A 14 2.90 -3.54 -13.50
CA ALA A 14 2.79 -4.43 -14.65
C ALA A 14 1.41 -5.09 -14.79
N ASP A 15 0.71 -5.33 -13.67
CA ASP A 15 -0.63 -5.90 -13.70
C ASP A 15 -1.67 -4.80 -13.97
N PRO A 16 -2.40 -4.84 -15.11
CA PRO A 16 -3.37 -3.80 -15.45
C PRO A 16 -4.58 -3.76 -14.51
N ASN A 17 -4.89 -4.88 -13.82
CA ASN A 17 -5.99 -4.99 -12.86
C ASN A 17 -5.61 -4.49 -11.46
N LEU A 18 -4.34 -4.16 -11.21
CA LEU A 18 -3.90 -3.56 -9.95
C LEU A 18 -3.55 -2.09 -10.15
N LYS A 19 -4.09 -1.23 -9.29
CA LYS A 19 -3.70 0.18 -9.22
C LYS A 19 -3.21 0.50 -7.82
N LEU A 20 -2.08 1.19 -7.72
CA LEU A 20 -1.64 1.87 -6.50
C LEU A 20 -1.54 3.36 -6.79
N HIS A 21 -2.30 4.15 -6.05
CA HIS A 21 -2.27 5.60 -6.13
C HIS A 21 -2.44 6.19 -4.75
N GLY A 22 -2.01 7.43 -4.58
CA GLY A 22 -2.06 8.06 -3.27
C GLY A 22 -1.72 9.53 -3.29
N VAL A 23 -1.58 10.07 -2.11
CA VAL A 23 -1.21 11.45 -1.84
C VAL A 23 -0.15 11.46 -0.74
N VAL A 24 0.96 12.14 -0.99
CA VAL A 24 2.06 12.36 -0.05
C VAL A 24 2.03 13.80 0.44
N ALA A 25 2.23 14.04 1.74
CA ALA A 25 2.32 15.39 2.29
C ALA A 25 3.50 16.14 1.64
N GLN A 26 3.38 17.46 1.48
CA GLN A 26 4.44 18.27 0.84
C GLN A 26 5.76 18.21 1.60
N ASP A 27 5.70 18.05 2.91
CA ASP A 27 6.85 17.91 3.80
C ASP A 27 7.35 16.47 3.91
N GLY A 28 6.73 15.52 3.20
CA GLY A 28 7.05 14.10 3.22
C GLY A 28 6.78 13.39 4.56
N ALA A 29 6.07 14.02 5.50
CA ALA A 29 5.89 13.46 6.85
C ALA A 29 4.83 12.35 6.91
N GLU A 30 3.84 12.38 6.03
CA GLU A 30 2.81 11.34 5.96
C GLU A 30 2.32 11.12 4.52
N ALA A 31 1.73 9.97 4.26
CA ALA A 31 1.10 9.65 3.00
C ALA A 31 -0.07 8.68 3.18
N LEU A 32 -1.02 8.74 2.24
CA LEU A 32 -2.14 7.82 2.15
C LEU A 32 -2.20 7.24 0.74
N PHE A 33 -2.33 5.92 0.62
CA PHE A 33 -2.41 5.21 -0.64
C PHE A 33 -3.61 4.25 -0.67
N ALA A 34 -4.12 4.00 -1.86
CA ALA A 34 -5.09 2.96 -2.14
C ALA A 34 -4.48 1.95 -3.14
N ALA A 35 -4.38 0.70 -2.72
CA ALA A 35 -4.13 -0.44 -3.60
C ALA A 35 -5.48 -1.06 -3.98
N VAL A 36 -5.84 -1.04 -5.26
CA VAL A 36 -7.18 -1.43 -5.74
C VAL A 36 -7.05 -2.52 -6.81
N ALA A 37 -7.72 -3.64 -6.60
CA ALA A 37 -7.88 -4.68 -7.61
C ALA A 37 -9.20 -4.45 -8.37
N HIS A 38 -9.12 -4.16 -9.67
CA HIS A 38 -10.28 -4.00 -10.55
C HIS A 38 -10.79 -5.33 -11.12
N GLY A 39 -10.01 -6.39 -10.96
CA GLY A 39 -10.28 -7.71 -11.49
C GLY A 39 -9.34 -8.74 -10.87
N THR A 40 -9.31 -9.94 -11.44
CA THR A 40 -8.38 -10.98 -11.02
C THR A 40 -6.94 -10.58 -11.35
N LEU A 41 -6.07 -10.65 -10.33
CA LEU A 41 -4.63 -10.42 -10.51
C LEU A 41 -4.02 -11.60 -11.26
N ALA A 42 -3.14 -11.33 -12.22
CA ALA A 42 -2.61 -12.33 -13.13
C ALA A 42 -1.59 -13.28 -12.47
N ALA A 43 -0.96 -12.84 -11.37
CA ALA A 43 0.13 -13.57 -10.75
C ALA A 43 -0.37 -14.56 -9.68
N GLU A 44 -0.15 -15.87 -9.91
CA GLU A 44 -0.33 -16.90 -8.86
C GLU A 44 0.66 -16.73 -7.68
N ARG A 45 1.80 -16.07 -7.94
CA ARG A 45 2.77 -15.66 -6.91
C ARG A 45 2.81 -14.13 -6.84
N PRO A 46 2.42 -13.52 -5.71
CA PRO A 46 2.39 -12.08 -5.61
C PRO A 46 3.81 -11.50 -5.74
N GLY A 47 3.95 -10.51 -6.62
CA GLY A 47 5.16 -9.70 -6.74
C GLY A 47 5.35 -8.77 -5.55
N ARG A 48 6.14 -7.71 -5.74
CA ARG A 48 6.32 -6.67 -4.74
C ARG A 48 5.57 -5.41 -5.14
N LEU A 49 4.96 -4.76 -4.15
CA LEU A 49 4.30 -3.48 -4.28
C LEU A 49 5.31 -2.37 -3.92
N GLY A 50 5.85 -1.71 -4.95
CA GLY A 50 6.69 -0.52 -4.79
C GLY A 50 5.83 0.71 -4.44
N ILE A 51 6.28 1.51 -3.48
CA ILE A 51 5.57 2.68 -2.96
C ILE A 51 6.27 3.97 -3.44
N PRO A 52 5.75 4.66 -4.47
CA PRO A 52 6.41 5.82 -5.04
C PRO A 52 6.19 7.09 -4.21
N GLY A 53 7.12 8.04 -4.33
CA GLY A 53 6.95 9.43 -3.89
C GLY A 53 7.22 9.71 -2.41
N LEU A 54 7.58 8.70 -1.63
CA LEU A 54 8.12 8.90 -0.28
C LEU A 54 9.53 9.48 -0.35
N ASP A 55 9.93 10.26 0.67
CA ASP A 55 11.29 10.79 0.78
C ASP A 55 12.28 9.61 0.92
N PRO A 56 13.24 9.42 0.00
CA PRO A 56 14.10 8.25 -0.01
C PRO A 56 14.97 8.11 1.24
N GLU A 57 15.28 9.22 1.92
CA GLU A 57 16.18 9.26 3.07
C GLU A 57 15.44 9.11 4.41
N ARG A 58 14.10 9.21 4.42
CA ARG A 58 13.30 9.03 5.64
C ARG A 58 12.91 7.59 5.85
N THR A 59 12.84 7.20 7.12
CA THR A 59 12.24 5.93 7.55
C THR A 59 10.76 6.13 7.78
N TYR A 60 9.93 5.21 7.30
CA TYR A 60 8.48 5.26 7.44
C TYR A 60 7.97 4.03 8.18
N ARG A 61 6.97 4.26 9.03
CA ARG A 61 6.03 3.23 9.44
C ARG A 61 4.94 3.12 8.38
N PHE A 62 4.84 1.95 7.73
CA PHE A 62 3.91 1.65 6.66
C PHE A 62 2.87 0.62 7.09
N GLU A 63 1.58 0.94 6.98
CA GLU A 63 0.51 0.16 7.61
C GLU A 63 -0.70 0.06 6.69
N ALA A 64 -1.37 -1.09 6.71
CA ALA A 64 -2.73 -1.20 6.21
C ALA A 64 -3.68 -0.64 7.27
N VAL A 65 -4.50 0.34 6.89
CA VAL A 65 -5.47 0.98 7.79
C VAL A 65 -6.91 0.58 7.50
N LEU A 66 -7.21 0.13 6.28
CA LEU A 66 -8.49 -0.49 5.92
C LEU A 66 -8.30 -1.64 4.93
N PRO A 67 -9.17 -2.68 4.96
CA PRO A 67 -10.26 -2.86 5.93
C PRO A 67 -9.75 -3.31 7.31
N THR A 68 -10.35 -2.79 8.38
CA THR A 68 -10.07 -3.27 9.74
C THR A 68 -10.96 -4.48 10.09
N PRO A 69 -10.63 -5.26 11.14
CA PRO A 69 -11.53 -6.27 11.70
C PRO A 69 -12.95 -5.77 12.01
N GLY A 70 -13.13 -4.46 12.25
CA GLY A 70 -14.44 -3.85 12.55
C GLY A 70 -15.34 -3.59 11.34
N ASP A 71 -14.81 -3.61 10.11
CA ASP A 71 -15.52 -3.18 8.89
C ASP A 71 -16.09 -4.34 8.04
N GLY A 72 -16.32 -5.52 8.64
CA GLY A 72 -16.58 -6.79 7.91
C GLY A 72 -15.32 -7.65 7.73
N GLY A 73 -14.16 -7.09 8.07
CA GLY A 73 -12.93 -7.81 8.38
C GLY A 73 -12.03 -8.17 7.19
N PRO A 74 -10.74 -8.46 7.45
CA PRO A 74 -9.75 -8.87 6.45
C PRO A 74 -10.13 -10.07 5.57
N LYS A 75 -11.07 -10.92 6.03
CA LYS A 75 -11.34 -12.25 5.45
C LYS A 75 -11.90 -12.21 4.02
N ASP A 76 -12.61 -11.14 3.66
CA ASP A 76 -13.18 -10.95 2.32
C ASP A 76 -12.34 -10.07 1.40
N ALA A 77 -11.27 -9.47 1.92
CA ALA A 77 -10.38 -8.61 1.16
C ALA A 77 -9.35 -9.40 0.34
N TYR A 78 -8.95 -10.57 0.85
CA TYR A 78 -7.85 -11.37 0.30
C TYR A 78 -8.32 -12.75 -0.20
N THR A 79 -7.59 -13.29 -1.16
CA THR A 79 -7.77 -14.67 -1.64
C THR A 79 -6.99 -15.67 -0.76
N GLN A 80 -5.92 -15.21 -0.10
CA GLN A 80 -5.05 -16.05 0.73
C GLN A 80 -5.61 -16.26 2.15
N THR A 81 -5.36 -17.42 2.73
CA THR A 81 -5.70 -17.75 4.13
C THR A 81 -4.97 -16.84 5.12
N VAL A 82 -3.71 -16.51 4.82
CA VAL A 82 -2.87 -15.62 5.63
C VAL A 82 -2.18 -14.63 4.68
N PRO A 83 -2.47 -13.32 4.76
CA PRO A 83 -1.76 -12.31 3.99
C PRO A 83 -0.33 -12.11 4.52
N PRO A 84 0.55 -11.39 3.79
CA PRO A 84 1.88 -11.04 4.30
C PRO A 84 1.83 -10.38 5.69
N ALA A 85 2.77 -10.71 6.58
CA ALA A 85 2.76 -10.26 7.98
C ALA A 85 2.62 -8.74 8.14
N TRP A 86 3.25 -7.96 7.27
CA TRP A 86 3.17 -6.49 7.29
C TRP A 86 1.73 -5.96 7.17
N VAL A 87 0.81 -6.70 6.58
CA VAL A 87 -0.59 -6.28 6.46
C VAL A 87 -1.25 -6.19 7.84
N ALA A 88 -0.87 -7.08 8.77
CA ALA A 88 -1.37 -7.06 10.15
C ALA A 88 -0.48 -6.25 11.10
N GLU A 89 0.84 -6.36 10.92
CA GLU A 89 1.83 -5.84 11.86
C GLU A 89 2.45 -4.52 11.41
N GLY A 90 2.14 -4.04 10.20
CA GLY A 90 2.87 -2.98 9.50
C GLY A 90 4.32 -3.34 9.17
N ALA A 91 5.00 -2.45 8.47
CA ALA A 91 6.42 -2.54 8.18
C ALA A 91 7.13 -1.23 8.51
N THR A 92 8.44 -1.32 8.78
CA THR A 92 9.30 -0.14 8.93
C THR A 92 10.45 -0.24 7.94
N ALA A 93 10.57 0.74 7.07
CA ALA A 93 11.61 0.79 6.04
C ALA A 93 11.84 2.21 5.53
N THR A 94 12.96 2.46 4.86
CA THR A 94 13.20 3.75 4.21
C THR A 94 12.27 3.96 3.02
N GLY A 95 12.00 5.22 2.67
CA GLY A 95 11.25 5.54 1.45
C GLY A 95 11.88 4.91 0.21
N ARG A 96 13.22 4.86 0.15
CA ARG A 96 13.96 4.19 -0.92
C ARG A 96 13.67 2.69 -0.97
N PHE A 97 13.74 1.99 0.16
CA PHE A 97 13.43 0.56 0.20
C PHE A 97 11.98 0.29 -0.20
N LEU A 98 11.04 1.09 0.28
CA LEU A 98 9.63 0.95 -0.08
C LEU A 98 9.39 1.20 -1.58
N ALA A 99 10.14 2.11 -2.21
CA ALA A 99 10.02 2.40 -3.64
C ALA A 99 10.69 1.33 -4.53
N GLU A 100 11.95 0.98 -4.23
CA GLU A 100 12.79 0.16 -5.12
C GLU A 100 12.66 -1.34 -4.86
N VAL A 101 12.55 -1.75 -3.58
CA VAL A 101 12.37 -3.15 -3.20
C VAL A 101 10.88 -3.45 -3.05
N GLY A 102 10.14 -2.62 -2.32
CA GLY A 102 8.71 -2.79 -2.09
C GLY A 102 8.37 -3.91 -1.10
N LEU A 103 7.09 -3.99 -0.75
CA LEU A 103 6.55 -4.99 0.18
C LEU A 103 5.89 -6.15 -0.58
N PRO A 104 5.90 -7.39 -0.03
CA PRO A 104 5.15 -8.48 -0.64
C PRO A 104 3.68 -8.10 -0.85
N LEU A 105 3.19 -8.22 -2.09
CA LEU A 105 1.83 -7.84 -2.43
C LEU A 105 0.82 -8.83 -1.80
N PRO A 106 -0.22 -8.37 -1.08
CA PRO A 106 -1.33 -9.24 -0.73
C PRO A 106 -2.16 -9.56 -1.99
N ILE A 107 -2.59 -10.81 -2.16
CA ILE A 107 -3.50 -11.17 -3.26
C ILE A 107 -4.91 -10.71 -2.90
N LEU A 108 -5.28 -9.52 -3.37
CA LEU A 108 -6.63 -8.98 -3.23
C LEU A 108 -7.63 -9.81 -4.04
N ARG A 109 -8.85 -9.94 -3.53
CA ARG A 109 -9.98 -10.36 -4.36
C ARG A 109 -10.33 -9.26 -5.37
N PRO A 110 -10.94 -9.61 -6.51
CA PRO A 110 -11.49 -8.62 -7.43
C PRO A 110 -12.40 -7.62 -6.72
N GLU A 111 -12.36 -6.36 -7.16
CA GLU A 111 -13.19 -5.25 -6.66
C GLU A 111 -12.97 -4.94 -5.16
N ARG A 112 -11.79 -5.29 -4.64
CA ARG A 112 -11.35 -4.95 -3.28
C ARG A 112 -10.22 -3.93 -3.30
N ALA A 113 -10.15 -3.17 -2.22
CA ALA A 113 -9.12 -2.17 -2.01
C ALA A 113 -8.50 -2.31 -0.61
N LEU A 114 -7.23 -1.93 -0.52
CA LEU A 114 -6.51 -1.70 0.72
C LEU A 114 -6.17 -0.22 0.84
N LEU A 115 -6.54 0.38 1.97
CA LEU A 115 -6.07 1.71 2.32
C LEU A 115 -4.81 1.56 3.16
N LEU A 116 -3.76 2.28 2.76
CA LEU A 116 -2.42 2.19 3.33
C LEU A 116 -1.98 3.57 3.81
N ARG A 117 -1.29 3.62 4.93
CA ARG A 117 -0.70 4.85 5.48
C ARG A 117 0.80 4.69 5.62
N ALA A 118 1.54 5.75 5.28
CA ALA A 118 2.95 5.90 5.65
C ALA A 118 3.08 7.09 6.60
N THR A 119 3.83 6.92 7.69
CA THR A 119 4.14 8.01 8.63
C THR A 119 5.66 8.02 8.84
N ALA A 120 6.29 9.16 8.59
CA ALA A 120 7.72 9.32 8.81
C ALA A 120 8.04 9.11 10.30
N MET A 121 9.11 8.36 10.55
CA MET A 121 9.69 8.22 11.87
C MET A 121 10.68 9.36 12.09
N GLY A 122 10.70 9.89 13.33
CA GLY A 122 11.56 11.01 13.72
C GLY A 122 13.04 10.68 13.67
#